data_AF-A0A8K0KCU6-F1
#
_entry.id   AF-A0A8K0KCU6-F1
#
_cell.length_a   1.000
_cell.length_b   1.000
_cell.length_c   1.000
_cell.angle_alpha   90.00
_cell.angle_beta   90.00
_cell.angle_gamma   90.00
#
_symmetry.space_group_name_H-M   'P 1'
#
loop_
_entity.id
_entity.type
_entity.pdbx_description
1 polymer ?
#
loop_
_entity_poly.entity_id
_entity_poly.type
_entity_poly.pdbx_seq_one_letter_code
_entity_poly.pdbx_strand_id
1 'polypeptide(L)'
;MFKFDIASRSVFIGENIFIMKVFILFLSLVAIVASEYCYDSVVSACGKTGVDRNLENCHARYGAVDELAFELQNFANLHITRSFDYLLFATHFGAYQKNREGFGKFFRKLSDDTWEDAIDIIKYITKRGGKMDFESKKQDTFMFVSMDNYFYLSERCLLA
;
A
#
# COMPACT_ATOMS: atom_id res chain seq x y z
N MET A 1 31.40 46.60 -56.29
CA MET A 1 32.20 46.41 -55.06
C MET A 1 31.27 45.82 -54.01
N PHE A 2 31.46 44.54 -53.68
CA PHE A 2 30.54 43.74 -52.87
C PHE A 2 30.43 44.28 -51.44
N LYS A 3 29.21 44.52 -50.96
CA LYS A 3 28.94 44.84 -49.56
C LYS A 3 28.30 43.60 -48.93
N PHE A 4 29.15 42.78 -48.31
CA PHE A 4 28.73 41.66 -47.48
C PHE A 4 28.54 42.12 -46.04
N ASP A 5 27.51 41.53 -45.42
CA ASP A 5 27.34 41.24 -43.99
C ASP A 5 27.04 42.33 -42.97
N ILE A 6 26.05 42.00 -42.11
CA ILE A 6 26.06 42.06 -40.64
C ILE A 6 24.66 41.70 -40.08
N ALA A 7 23.57 41.93 -40.84
CA ALA A 7 22.21 41.81 -40.32
C ALA A 7 21.65 40.38 -40.19
N SER A 8 22.19 39.39 -40.92
CA SER A 8 21.65 38.01 -40.90
C SER A 8 22.33 37.12 -39.84
N ARG A 9 23.51 37.51 -39.33
CA ARG A 9 24.25 36.77 -38.29
C ARG A 9 23.70 36.96 -36.88
N SER A 10 23.04 38.08 -36.58
CA SER A 10 22.50 38.38 -35.25
C SER A 10 21.19 37.65 -34.93
N VAL A 11 20.39 37.29 -35.94
CA VAL A 11 19.12 36.55 -35.76
C VAL A 11 19.37 35.07 -35.46
N PHE A 12 20.30 34.43 -36.18
CA PHE A 12 20.66 33.01 -35.96
C PHE A 12 21.40 32.75 -34.64
N ILE A 13 22.11 33.74 -34.09
CA ILE A 13 22.79 33.63 -32.78
C ILE A 13 21.79 33.78 -31.62
N GLY A 14 20.70 34.55 -31.81
CA GLY A 14 19.67 34.78 -30.80
C GLY A 14 18.84 33.54 -30.46
N GLU A 15 18.41 32.77 -31.46
CA GLU A 15 17.65 31.52 -31.25
C GLU A 15 18.50 30.44 -30.58
N ASN A 16 19.77 30.30 -30.98
CA ASN A 16 20.70 29.33 -30.36
C ASN A 16 21.06 29.68 -28.92
N ILE A 17 21.21 30.98 -28.58
CA ILE A 17 21.42 31.42 -27.19
C ILE A 17 20.18 31.16 -26.34
N PHE A 18 18.97 31.35 -26.89
CA PHE A 18 17.73 31.06 -26.18
C PHE A 18 17.60 29.56 -25.90
N ILE A 19 17.82 28.71 -26.91
CA ILE A 19 17.82 27.25 -26.77
C ILE A 19 18.87 26.78 -25.77
N MET A 20 20.10 27.32 -25.82
CA MET A 20 21.17 26.95 -24.89
C MET A 20 20.86 27.35 -23.44
N LYS A 21 20.24 28.51 -23.22
CA LYS A 21 19.79 28.94 -21.88
C LYS A 21 18.65 28.08 -21.34
N VAL A 22 17.70 27.68 -22.19
CA VAL A 22 16.62 26.76 -21.83
C VAL A 22 17.18 25.38 -21.47
N PHE A 23 18.17 24.90 -22.21
CA PHE A 23 18.83 23.62 -21.94
C PHE A 23 19.62 23.63 -20.62
N ILE A 24 20.34 24.74 -20.32
CA ILE A 24 21.05 24.93 -19.05
C ILE A 24 20.07 25.01 -17.87
N LEU A 25 18.93 25.69 -18.05
CA LEU A 25 17.85 25.72 -17.06
C LEU A 25 17.30 24.33 -16.79
N PHE A 26 17.03 23.54 -17.83
CA PHE A 26 16.54 22.17 -17.71
C PHE A 26 17.54 21.25 -17.01
N LEU A 27 18.84 21.35 -17.34
CA LEU A 27 19.90 20.58 -16.69
C LEU A 27 20.07 20.94 -15.21
N SER A 28 19.92 22.22 -14.85
CA SER A 28 19.96 22.64 -13.44
C SER A 28 18.76 22.14 -12.63
N LEU A 29 17.60 21.98 -13.27
CA LEU A 29 16.38 21.47 -12.62
C LEU A 29 16.47 19.96 -12.31
N VAL A 30 17.12 19.18 -13.19
CA VAL A 30 17.29 17.73 -13.03
C VAL A 30 18.30 17.38 -11.93
N ALA A 31 19.23 18.28 -11.59
CA ALA A 31 20.28 18.03 -10.59
C ALA A 31 19.82 18.03 -9.13
N ILE A 32 18.54 18.35 -8.83
CA ILE A 32 18.04 18.55 -7.45
C ILE A 32 17.37 17.28 -6.87
N VAL A 33 17.55 16.10 -7.48
CA VAL A 33 17.12 14.83 -6.84
C VAL A 33 18.10 14.43 -5.72
N ALA A 34 18.00 15.12 -4.58
CA ALA A 34 18.68 14.74 -3.35
C ALA A 34 17.87 13.64 -2.65
N SER A 35 18.43 12.44 -2.53
CA SER A 35 17.88 11.39 -1.67
C SER A 35 18.61 11.39 -0.33
N GLU A 36 17.87 11.44 0.76
CA GLU A 36 18.43 11.33 2.11
C GLU A 36 18.75 9.86 2.42
N TYR A 37 19.99 9.56 2.80
CA TYR A 37 20.44 8.20 3.09
C TYR A 37 20.59 7.96 4.59
N CYS A 38 20.24 6.76 5.04
CA CYS A 38 20.44 6.35 6.44
C CYS A 38 21.91 6.50 6.91
N TYR A 39 22.88 6.27 6.02
CA TYR A 39 24.31 6.38 6.36
C TYR A 39 24.68 7.77 6.89
N ASP A 40 24.19 8.84 6.24
CA ASP A 40 24.49 10.22 6.63
C ASP A 40 23.87 10.56 8.00
N SER A 41 22.64 10.11 8.24
CA SER A 41 21.96 10.26 9.53
C SER A 41 22.71 9.55 10.67
N VAL A 42 23.27 8.36 10.42
CA VAL A 42 24.08 7.63 11.42
C VAL A 42 25.38 8.38 11.73
N VAL A 43 26.12 8.82 10.70
CA VAL A 43 27.39 9.55 10.88
C VAL A 43 27.17 10.85 11.65
N SER A 44 26.10 11.59 11.33
CA SER A 44 25.72 12.82 12.02
C SER A 44 25.31 12.58 13.48
N ALA A 45 24.52 11.53 13.74
CA ALA A 45 24.08 11.17 15.09
C ALA A 45 25.23 10.69 15.99
N CYS A 46 26.19 9.95 15.43
CA CYS A 46 27.36 9.47 16.18
C CYS A 46 28.43 10.56 16.39
N GLY A 47 28.47 11.59 15.54
CA GLY A 47 29.45 12.69 15.63
C GLY A 47 29.11 13.76 16.68
N LYS A 48 27.88 13.80 17.20
CA LYS A 48 27.42 14.83 18.14
C LYS A 48 27.13 14.23 19.52
N THR A 49 27.86 14.66 20.54
CA THR A 49 27.58 14.28 21.94
C THR A 49 26.31 14.98 22.44
N GLY A 50 25.26 14.21 22.74
CA GLY A 50 24.03 14.71 23.39
C GLY A 50 22.82 14.93 22.48
N VAL A 51 22.86 14.45 21.23
CA VAL A 51 21.72 14.56 20.29
C VAL A 51 20.83 13.30 20.38
N ASP A 52 19.52 13.52 20.29
CA ASP A 52 18.49 12.48 20.18
C ASP A 52 18.87 11.49 19.06
N ARG A 53 18.89 10.20 19.37
CA ARG A 53 19.27 9.14 18.43
C ARG A 53 18.12 8.78 17.50
N ASN A 54 17.34 9.77 17.08
CA ASN A 54 16.23 9.56 16.19
C ASN A 54 16.74 9.51 14.74
N LEU A 55 16.85 8.30 14.20
CA LEU A 55 17.31 8.06 12.84
C LEU A 55 16.09 8.02 11.89
N GLU A 56 15.55 9.19 11.59
CA GLU A 56 14.32 9.36 10.80
C GLU A 56 14.39 8.67 9.42
N ASN A 57 15.56 8.73 8.77
CA ASN A 57 15.80 8.17 7.44
C ASN A 57 16.25 6.69 7.44
N CYS A 58 16.31 6.05 8.60
CA CYS A 58 16.69 4.64 8.71
C CYS A 58 15.45 3.76 8.89
N HIS A 59 14.72 3.57 7.80
CA HIS A 59 13.53 2.72 7.75
C HIS A 59 13.51 1.85 6.49
N ALA A 60 12.78 0.73 6.53
CA ALA A 60 12.67 -0.21 5.41
C ALA A 60 11.58 0.16 4.38
N ARG A 61 11.14 1.42 4.35
CA ARG A 61 10.10 1.94 3.44
C ARG A 61 10.71 2.29 2.09
N TYR A 62 10.09 1.82 1.02
CA TYR A 62 10.51 2.09 -0.35
C TYR A 62 9.32 1.95 -1.30
N GLY A 63 9.34 2.67 -2.43
CA GLY A 63 8.30 2.55 -3.46
C GLY A 63 6.93 3.10 -3.04
N ALA A 64 6.90 4.26 -2.38
CA ALA A 64 5.67 4.94 -1.95
C ALA A 64 4.73 4.07 -1.09
N VAL A 65 5.29 3.17 -0.27
CA VAL A 65 4.51 2.30 0.63
C VAL A 65 3.62 3.09 1.59
N ASP A 66 4.00 4.33 1.94
CA ASP A 66 3.18 5.18 2.81
C ASP A 66 1.79 5.49 2.24
N GLU A 67 1.67 5.61 0.91
CA GLU A 67 0.38 5.84 0.25
C GLU A 67 -0.51 4.58 0.28
N LEU A 68 0.10 3.40 0.17
CA LEU A 68 -0.60 2.11 0.13
C LEU A 68 -0.79 1.48 1.53
N ALA A 69 -0.10 2.00 2.55
CA ALA A 69 -0.07 1.43 3.89
C ALA A 69 -1.47 1.26 4.47
N PHE A 70 -2.33 2.28 4.33
CA PHE A 70 -3.70 2.26 4.84
C PHE A 70 -4.56 1.18 4.15
N GLU A 71 -4.41 1.00 2.84
CA GLU A 71 -5.19 0.01 2.11
C GLU A 71 -4.77 -1.42 2.46
N LEU A 72 -3.46 -1.65 2.63
CA LEU A 72 -2.94 -2.94 3.08
C LEU A 72 -3.38 -3.28 4.51
N GLN A 73 -3.34 -2.30 5.41
CA GLN A 73 -3.84 -2.47 6.79
C GLN A 73 -5.32 -2.82 6.78
N ASN A 74 -6.14 -2.08 6.03
CA ASN A 74 -7.55 -2.37 5.87
C ASN A 74 -7.79 -3.78 5.27
N PHE A 75 -7.00 -4.17 4.28
CA PHE A 75 -7.10 -5.49 3.65
C PHE A 75 -6.81 -6.63 4.63
N ALA A 76 -5.76 -6.49 5.45
CA ALA A 76 -5.47 -7.44 6.53
C ALA A 76 -6.62 -7.51 7.54
N ASN A 77 -7.15 -6.36 7.98
CA ASN A 77 -8.27 -6.31 8.93
C ASN A 77 -9.53 -6.98 8.38
N LEU A 78 -9.80 -6.81 7.09
CA LEU A 78 -10.91 -7.44 6.39
C LEU A 78 -10.73 -8.96 6.28
N HIS A 79 -9.52 -9.46 6.02
CA HIS A 79 -9.24 -10.91 6.04
C HIS A 79 -9.44 -11.50 7.45
N ILE A 80 -9.01 -10.80 8.50
CA ILE A 80 -9.25 -11.22 9.88
C ILE A 80 -10.76 -11.34 10.14
N THR A 81 -11.55 -10.32 9.79
CA THR A 81 -13.01 -10.37 9.99
C THR A 81 -13.65 -11.53 9.22
N ARG A 82 -13.30 -11.71 7.94
CA ARG A 82 -13.83 -12.81 7.12
C ARG A 82 -13.46 -14.19 7.63
N SER A 83 -12.27 -14.35 8.22
CA SER A 83 -11.86 -15.63 8.80
C SER A 83 -12.80 -16.05 9.93
N PHE A 84 -13.31 -15.10 10.73
CA PHE A 84 -14.31 -15.36 11.77
C PHE A 84 -15.70 -15.62 11.19
N ASP A 85 -16.10 -14.92 10.13
CA ASP A 85 -17.39 -15.18 9.46
C ASP A 85 -17.44 -16.59 8.88
N TYR A 86 -16.37 -17.03 8.21
CA TYR A 86 -16.26 -18.40 7.70
C TYR A 86 -16.24 -19.44 8.82
N LEU A 87 -15.63 -19.11 9.97
CA LEU A 87 -15.67 -19.99 11.14
C LEU A 87 -17.10 -20.15 11.68
N LEU A 88 -17.88 -19.07 11.71
CA LEU A 88 -19.29 -19.12 12.09
C LEU A 88 -20.10 -19.99 11.12
N PHE A 89 -19.86 -19.90 9.81
CA PHE A 89 -20.51 -20.81 8.85
C PHE A 89 -20.10 -22.26 9.05
N ALA A 90 -18.83 -22.54 9.33
CA ALA A 90 -18.36 -23.89 9.59
C ALA A 90 -19.11 -24.53 10.77
N THR A 91 -19.32 -23.77 11.85
CA THR A 91 -20.07 -24.25 13.03
C THR A 91 -21.57 -24.40 12.74
N HIS A 92 -22.17 -23.49 11.96
CA HIS A 92 -23.58 -23.58 11.58
C HIS A 92 -23.88 -24.82 10.71
N PHE A 93 -23.08 -25.07 9.66
CA PHE A 93 -23.28 -26.23 8.78
C PHE A 93 -22.81 -27.55 9.39
N GLY A 94 -21.86 -27.50 10.33
CA GLY A 94 -21.37 -28.65 11.09
C GLY A 94 -22.26 -29.06 12.28
N ALA A 95 -23.28 -28.27 12.63
CA ALA A 95 -24.20 -28.58 13.70
C ALA A 95 -25.06 -29.82 13.38
N TYR A 96 -25.46 -30.57 14.42
CA TYR A 96 -26.24 -31.80 14.27
C TYR A 96 -27.57 -31.61 13.53
N GLN A 97 -28.17 -30.41 13.60
CA GLN A 97 -29.44 -30.08 12.94
C GLN A 97 -29.30 -29.97 11.42
N LYS A 98 -28.20 -29.39 10.93
CA LYS A 98 -27.95 -29.23 9.50
C LYS A 98 -27.19 -30.42 8.92
N ASN A 99 -26.23 -30.96 9.69
CA ASN A 99 -25.41 -32.13 9.38
C ASN A 99 -24.82 -32.13 7.96
N ARG A 100 -24.30 -30.97 7.52
CA ARG A 100 -23.67 -30.79 6.21
C ARG A 100 -22.14 -30.76 6.39
N GLU A 101 -21.57 -31.90 6.76
CA GLU A 101 -20.14 -31.99 7.10
C GLU A 101 -19.19 -31.52 5.99
N GLY A 102 -19.56 -31.68 4.72
CA GLY A 102 -18.77 -31.19 3.59
C GLY A 102 -18.68 -29.66 3.57
N PHE A 103 -19.81 -28.96 3.78
CA PHE A 103 -19.83 -27.51 3.91
C PHE A 103 -19.09 -27.04 5.17
N GLY A 104 -19.27 -27.76 6.29
CA GLY A 104 -18.52 -27.49 7.52
C GLY A 104 -17.00 -27.55 7.31
N LYS A 105 -16.50 -28.61 6.67
CA LYS A 105 -15.06 -28.76 6.33
C LYS A 105 -14.59 -27.69 5.34
N PHE A 106 -15.40 -27.36 4.34
CA PHE A 106 -15.07 -26.32 3.35
C PHE A 106 -14.90 -24.95 4.00
N PHE A 107 -15.89 -24.49 4.78
CA PHE A 107 -15.81 -23.19 5.45
C PHE A 107 -14.75 -23.15 6.54
N ARG A 108 -14.48 -24.30 7.20
CA ARG A 108 -13.37 -24.39 8.15
C ARG A 108 -12.04 -24.15 7.45
N LYS A 109 -11.79 -24.83 6.33
CA LYS A 109 -10.59 -24.63 5.52
C LYS A 109 -10.48 -23.19 5.02
N LEU A 110 -11.58 -22.60 4.55
CA LEU A 110 -11.60 -21.22 4.08
C LEU A 110 -11.28 -20.22 5.21
N SER A 111 -11.78 -20.46 6.42
CA SER A 111 -11.43 -19.69 7.62
C SER A 111 -9.94 -19.78 7.93
N ASP A 112 -9.37 -20.99 7.93
CA ASP A 112 -7.95 -21.21 8.20
C ASP A 112 -7.06 -20.56 7.12
N ASP A 113 -7.37 -20.75 5.83
CA ASP A 113 -6.63 -20.16 4.71
C ASP A 113 -6.68 -18.62 4.77
N THR A 114 -7.85 -18.03 5.04
CA THR A 114 -7.98 -16.55 5.13
C THR A 114 -7.30 -15.94 6.35
N TRP A 115 -7.21 -16.69 7.45
CA TRP A 115 -6.43 -16.29 8.63
C TRP A 115 -4.93 -16.26 8.32
N GLU A 116 -4.40 -17.28 7.64
CA GLU A 116 -2.99 -17.31 7.22
C GLU A 116 -2.68 -16.20 6.21
N ASP A 117 -3.57 -15.95 5.26
CA ASP A 117 -3.44 -14.81 4.32
C ASP A 117 -3.34 -13.47 5.07
N ALA A 118 -4.16 -13.26 6.11
CA ALA A 118 -4.11 -12.06 6.93
C ALA A 118 -2.73 -11.88 7.59
N ILE A 119 -2.20 -12.96 8.16
CA ILE A 119 -0.86 -12.98 8.77
C ILE A 119 0.21 -12.63 7.74
N ASP A 120 0.12 -13.16 6.53
CA ASP A 120 1.09 -12.90 5.47
C ASP A 120 1.04 -11.45 4.96
N ILE A 121 -0.14 -10.84 4.91
CA ILE A 121 -0.28 -9.40 4.63
C ILE A 121 0.37 -8.57 5.75
N ILE A 122 0.17 -8.93 7.03
CA ILE A 122 0.81 -8.23 8.17
C ILE A 122 2.34 -8.35 8.12
N LYS A 123 2.86 -9.54 7.79
CA LYS A 123 4.30 -9.74 7.55
C LYS A 123 4.79 -8.89 6.39
N TYR A 124 4.01 -8.74 5.33
CA TYR A 124 4.37 -7.91 4.18
C TYR A 124 4.45 -6.42 4.57
N ILE A 125 3.46 -5.90 5.30
CA ILE A 125 3.45 -4.51 5.79
C ILE A 125 4.70 -4.23 6.65
N THR A 126 5.00 -5.12 7.59
CA THR A 126 6.13 -4.95 8.51
C THR A 126 7.49 -5.09 7.82
N LYS A 127 7.62 -5.99 6.83
CA LYS A 127 8.83 -6.09 5.98
C LYS A 127 9.11 -4.80 5.21
N ARG A 128 8.09 -4.02 4.88
CA ARG A 128 8.21 -2.72 4.18
C ARG A 128 8.41 -1.54 5.14
N GLY A 129 8.67 -1.77 6.43
CA GLY A 129 8.83 -0.70 7.41
C GLY A 129 7.52 0.03 7.77
N GLY A 130 6.38 -0.57 7.42
CA GLY A 130 5.06 -0.14 7.86
C GLY A 130 4.73 -0.70 9.25
N LYS A 131 3.83 -0.02 9.95
CA LYS A 131 3.26 -0.50 11.21
C LYS A 131 1.84 -1.01 10.93
N MET A 132 1.46 -2.13 11.53
CA MET A 132 0.09 -2.62 11.43
C MET A 132 -0.82 -1.84 12.39
N ASP A 133 -1.99 -1.43 11.91
CA ASP A 133 -3.05 -0.81 12.71
C ASP A 133 -4.35 -1.59 12.52
N PHE A 134 -4.84 -2.21 13.60
CA PHE A 134 -6.05 -3.03 13.60
C PHE A 134 -7.35 -2.21 13.77
N GLU A 135 -7.24 -0.94 14.11
CA GLU A 135 -8.38 -0.02 14.25
C GLU A 135 -8.73 0.66 12.92
N SER A 136 -7.76 0.75 12.00
CA SER A 136 -7.95 1.26 10.64
C SER A 136 -8.89 0.36 9.81
N LYS A 137 -10.18 0.68 9.80
CA LYS A 137 -11.20 -0.05 9.02
C LYS A 137 -11.93 0.92 8.09
N LYS A 138 -11.92 0.65 6.79
CA LYS A 138 -12.93 1.19 5.88
C LYS A 138 -14.25 0.48 6.17
N GLN A 139 -15.35 1.23 6.12
CA GLN A 139 -16.68 0.67 6.23
C GLN A 139 -16.89 -0.32 5.09
N ASP A 140 -16.96 -1.61 5.41
CA ASP A 140 -17.14 -2.66 4.41
C ASP A 140 -18.62 -2.73 4.04
N THR A 141 -19.05 -1.87 3.10
CA THR A 141 -20.47 -1.73 2.70
C THR A 141 -21.04 -3.02 2.07
N PHE A 142 -20.19 -3.96 1.66
CA PHE A 142 -20.61 -5.07 0.79
C PHE A 142 -20.98 -6.37 1.51
N MET A 143 -20.57 -6.62 2.77
CA MET A 143 -20.73 -7.95 3.38
C MET A 143 -21.92 -8.10 4.33
N PHE A 144 -22.29 -7.06 5.10
CA PHE A 144 -23.35 -7.18 6.12
C PHE A 144 -24.73 -7.47 5.50
N VAL A 145 -25.02 -6.91 4.31
CA VAL A 145 -26.30 -7.12 3.60
C VAL A 145 -26.45 -8.55 3.06
N SER A 146 -25.35 -9.27 2.88
CA SER A 146 -25.37 -10.65 2.35
C SER A 146 -25.58 -11.70 3.45
N MET A 147 -25.03 -11.50 4.64
CA MET A 147 -25.04 -12.50 5.72
C MET A 147 -26.42 -12.69 6.32
N ASP A 148 -27.13 -11.58 6.59
CA ASP A 148 -28.51 -11.62 7.07
C ASP A 148 -29.42 -12.26 6.02
N ASN A 149 -29.33 -11.82 4.76
CA ASN A 149 -30.16 -12.38 3.67
C ASN A 149 -29.90 -13.86 3.40
N TYR A 150 -28.64 -14.33 3.47
CA TYR A 150 -28.32 -15.75 3.23
C TYR A 150 -28.76 -16.66 4.38
N PHE A 151 -28.64 -16.20 5.64
CA PHE A 151 -29.16 -16.95 6.78
C PHE A 151 -30.69 -17.12 6.66
N TYR A 152 -31.42 -16.03 6.38
CA TYR A 152 -32.86 -16.06 6.14
C TYR A 152 -33.29 -16.89 4.92
N LEU A 153 -32.53 -16.88 3.82
CA LEU A 153 -32.82 -17.69 2.62
C LEU A 153 -32.56 -19.19 2.84
N SER A 154 -31.52 -19.53 3.61
CA SER A 154 -31.21 -20.93 3.95
C SER A 154 -32.27 -21.55 4.87
N GLU A 155 -32.87 -20.76 5.77
CA GLU A 155 -33.97 -21.23 6.61
C GLU A 155 -35.27 -21.40 5.81
N ARG A 156 -35.55 -20.55 4.81
CA ARG A 156 -36.73 -20.71 3.95
C ARG A 156 -36.66 -21.92 3.01
N CYS A 157 -35.47 -22.26 2.48
CA CYS A 157 -35.32 -23.46 1.65
C CYS A 157 -35.37 -24.77 2.46
N LEU A 158 -35.24 -24.72 3.79
CA LEU A 158 -35.32 -25.89 4.68
C LEU A 158 -36.72 -26.14 5.25
N LEU A 159 -37.66 -25.21 5.05
CA LEU A 159 -39.06 -25.31 5.48
C LEU A 159 -40.04 -25.52 4.31
N ALA A 160 -39.53 -25.80 3.10
CA ALA A 160 -40.28 -26.23 1.93
C ALA A 160 -39.86 -27.66 1.55
#